data_AF-A0A924IX06-F1
#
_entry.id   AF-A0A924IX06-F1
#
_cell.length_a   1.000
_cell.length_b   1.000
_cell.length_c   1.000
_cell.angle_alpha   90.00
_cell.angle_beta   90.00
_cell.angle_gamma   90.00
#
_symmetry.space_group_name_H-M   'P 1'
#
loop_
_entity.id
_entity.type
_entity.pdbx_description
1 polymer ?
#
loop_
_entity_poly.entity_id
_entity_poly.type
_entity_poly.pdbx_seq_one_letter_code
_entity_poly.pdbx_strand_id
1 'polypeptide(L)' 'MAKDNGNILRYAGLATQWMVMLLIAVWGGHKLDQLIGWRFPVLLIIFPLAALVISLWALIKEFNKKK' A
#
# COMPACT_ATOMS: atom_id res chain seq x y z
N MET A 1 -11.07 -1.50 -40.64
CA MET A 1 -11.25 -0.35 -39.73
C MET A 1 -10.35 -0.57 -38.53
N ALA A 2 -9.52 0.43 -38.20
CA ALA A 2 -8.34 0.30 -37.34
C ALA A 2 -8.67 -0.35 -36.00
N LYS A 3 -7.94 -1.44 -35.70
CA LYS A 3 -8.10 -2.28 -34.53
C LYS A 3 -7.90 -1.42 -33.27
N ASP A 4 -8.80 -1.60 -32.32
CA ASP A 4 -8.87 -0.94 -31.01
C ASP A 4 -7.67 -1.28 -30.10
N ASN A 5 -6.46 -1.02 -30.61
CA ASN A 5 -5.18 -1.26 -29.96
C ASN A 5 -4.94 -0.23 -28.84
N GLY A 6 -5.65 0.90 -28.89
CA GLY A 6 -5.54 1.98 -27.91
C GLY A 6 -6.00 1.58 -26.51
N ASN A 7 -7.05 0.77 -26.41
CA ASN A 7 -7.55 0.31 -25.12
C ASN A 7 -6.60 -0.72 -24.48
N ILE A 8 -6.12 -1.70 -25.25
CA ILE A 8 -5.18 -2.72 -24.76
C ILE A 8 -3.87 -2.09 -24.30
N LEU A 9 -3.33 -1.13 -25.07
CA LEU A 9 -2.08 -0.45 -24.71
C LEU A 9 -2.24 0.40 -23.45
N ARG A 10 -3.41 1.02 -23.24
CA ARG A 10 -3.74 1.76 -22.01
C ARG A 10 -3.84 0.84 -20.79
N TYR A 11 -4.50 -0.32 -20.93
CA TYR A 11 -4.55 -1.32 -19.85
C TYR A 11 -3.18 -1.94 -19.55
N ALA A 12 -2.35 -2.18 -20.58
CA ALA A 12 -0.99 -2.65 -20.40
C ALA A 12 -0.12 -1.62 -19.67
N GLY A 13 -0.25 -0.32 -20.01
CA GLY A 13 0.44 0.76 -19.30
C GLY A 13 0.02 0.85 -17.83
N LEU A 14 -1.30 0.76 -17.57
CA LEU A 14 -1.83 0.71 -16.21
C LEU A 14 -1.29 -0.51 -15.44
N ALA A 15 -1.40 -1.72 -16.01
CA ALA A 15 -0.92 -2.95 -15.38
C ALA A 15 0.59 -2.89 -15.07
N THR A 16 1.38 -2.33 -15.99
CA THR A 16 2.83 -2.14 -15.79
C THR A 16 3.10 -1.17 -14.64
N GLN A 17 2.37 -0.06 -14.56
CA GLN A 17 2.49 0.89 -13.45
C GLN A 17 2.19 0.24 -12.11
N TRP A 18 1.13 -0.57 -12.02
CA TRP A 18 0.76 -1.29 -10.81
C TRP A 18 1.81 -2.37 -10.47
N MET A 19 2.33 -3.07 -11.46
CA MET A 19 3.38 -4.07 -11.29
C MET A 19 4.69 -3.45 -10.78
N VAL A 20 5.11 -2.32 -11.33
CA VAL A 20 6.31 -1.58 -10.86
C VAL A 20 6.11 -1.08 -9.43
N MET A 21 4.93 -0.53 -9.12
CA MET A 21 4.62 -0.06 -7.78
C MET A 21 4.65 -1.20 -6.74
N LEU A 22 4.09 -2.36 -7.09
CA LEU A 22 4.13 -3.56 -6.25
C LEU A 22 5.55 -4.11 -6.08
N LEU A 23 6.36 -4.14 -7.14
CA LEU A 23 7.75 -4.58 -7.05
C LEU A 23 8.57 -3.65 -6.14
N ILE A 24 8.39 -2.33 -6.23
CA ILE A 24 9.06 -1.36 -5.35
C ILE A 24 8.57 -1.52 -3.90
N ALA A 25 7.27 -1.72 -3.68
CA ALA A 25 6.72 -1.90 -2.34
C ALA A 25 7.21 -3.21 -1.69
N VAL A 26 7.22 -4.32 -2.43
CA VAL A 26 7.70 -5.63 -1.95
C VAL A 26 9.20 -5.61 -1.74
N TRP A 27 9.96 -5.08 -2.70
CA TRP A 27 11.41 -5.01 -2.60
C TRP A 27 11.86 -4.03 -1.52
N GLY A 28 11.20 -2.88 -1.41
CA GLY A 28 11.43 -1.88 -0.37
C GLY A 28 11.05 -2.40 1.02
N GLY A 29 9.91 -3.08 1.15
CA GLY A 29 9.49 -3.73 2.38
C GLY A 29 10.44 -4.85 2.81
N HIS A 30 10.84 -5.72 1.88
CA HIS A 30 11.80 -6.78 2.14
C HIS A 30 13.20 -6.25 2.48
N LYS A 31 13.67 -5.19 1.81
CA LYS A 31 14.94 -4.52 2.12
C LYS A 31 14.90 -3.82 3.47
N LEU A 32 13.80 -3.15 3.84
CA LEU A 32 13.63 -2.53 5.15
C LEU A 32 13.59 -3.57 6.26
N ASP A 33 12.87 -4.67 6.07
CA ASP A 33 12.81 -5.79 7.02
C ASP A 33 14.19 -6.46 7.18
N GLN A 34 14.96 -6.58 6.08
CA GLN A 34 16.35 -7.06 6.10
C GLN A 34 17.36 -6.06 6.70
N LEU A 35 17.21 -4.75 6.46
CA LEU A 35 18.10 -3.72 7.02
C LEU A 35 17.96 -3.62 8.54
N ILE A 36 16.77 -3.87 9.06
CA ILE A 36 16.48 -3.93 10.49
C ILE A 36 16.99 -5.26 11.09
N GLY A 37 17.16 -6.30 10.27
CA GLY A 37 17.84 -7.55 10.65
C GLY A 37 17.09 -8.38 11.70
N TRP A 38 15.80 -8.09 11.93
CA TRP A 38 15.04 -8.80 12.95
C TRP A 38 14.47 -10.11 12.42
N ARG A 39 14.75 -11.20 13.14
CA ARG A 39 14.22 -12.56 12.92
C ARG A 39 12.71 -12.68 13.19
N PHE A 40 12.07 -11.60 13.62
CA PHE A 40 10.65 -11.49 13.91
C PHE A 40 10.11 -10.24 13.20
N PRO A 41 9.07 -10.32 12.36
CA PRO A 41 8.58 -9.20 11.56
C PRO A 41 7.76 -8.23 12.43
N VAL A 42 8.45 -7.49 13.30
CA VAL A 42 7.86 -6.63 14.33
C VAL A 42 7.07 -5.47 13.70
N LEU A 43 7.56 -4.90 12.60
CA LEU A 43 6.85 -3.84 11.87
C LEU A 43 5.55 -4.36 11.25
N LEU A 44 5.51 -5.63 10.81
CA LEU A 44 4.32 -6.27 10.25
C LEU A 44 3.21 -6.42 11.29
N ILE A 45 3.55 -6.45 12.59
CA ILE A 45 2.59 -6.48 13.71
C ILE A 45 2.28 -5.08 14.22
N ILE A 46 3.28 -4.19 14.31
CA ILE A 46 3.11 -2.82 14.79
C ILE A 46 2.30 -1.97 13.81
N PHE A 47 2.45 -2.17 12.51
CA PHE A 47 1.71 -1.40 11.49
C PHE A 47 0.19 -1.59 11.56
N PRO A 48 -0.36 -2.83 11.62
CA PRO A 48 -1.78 -3.03 11.83
C PRO A 48 -2.23 -2.58 13.23
N LEU A 49 -1.39 -2.70 14.26
CA LEU A 49 -1.70 -2.17 15.59
C LEU A 49 -1.82 -0.64 15.59
N ALA A 50 -0.91 0.05 14.91
CA ALA A 50 -0.91 1.50 14.77
C ALA A 50 -2.10 1.96 13.90
N ALA A 51 -2.41 1.24 12.81
CA ALA A 51 -3.58 1.51 11.98
C ALA A 51 -4.88 1.39 12.79
N LEU A 52 -4.98 0.39 13.68
CA LEU A 52 -6.10 0.24 14.62
C LEU A 52 -6.24 1.46 15.54
N VAL A 53 -5.15 1.86 16.21
CA VAL A 53 -5.17 3.03 17.11
C VAL A 53 -5.56 4.32 16.37
N ILE A 54 -5.00 4.54 15.17
CA ILE A 54 -5.31 5.71 14.35
C ILE A 54 -6.78 5.69 13.91
N SER A 55 -7.31 4.53 13.52
CA SER A 55 -8.70 4.39 13.09
C SER A 55 -9.67 4.74 14.23
N LEU A 56 -9.39 4.28 15.45
CA LEU A 56 -10.18 4.58 16.63
C LEU A 56 -10.09 6.06 16.99
N TRP A 57 -8.89 6.64 16.93
CA TRP A 57 -8.69 8.06 17.19
C TRP A 57 -9.41 8.95 16.18
N ALA A 58 -9.31 8.61 14.88
CA ALA A 58 -10.01 9.32 13.81
C ALA A 58 -11.53 9.23 14.00
N LEU A 59 -12.05 8.05 14.32
CA LEU A 59 -13.46 7.81 14.59
C LEU A 59 -13.97 8.65 15.77
N ILE A 60 -13.24 8.66 16.89
CA ILE A 60 -13.57 9.50 18.05
C ILE A 60 -13.57 10.98 17.66
N LYS A 61 -12.57 11.44 16.90
CA LYS A 61 -12.47 12.83 16.45
C LYS A 61 -13.61 13.21 15.49
N GLU A 62 -14.05 12.28 14.66
CA GLU A 62 -15.15 12.45 13.72
C GLU A 62 -16.50 12.51 14.45
N PHE A 63 -16.76 11.62 15.41
CA PHE A 63 -17.96 11.68 16.25
C PHE A 63 -17.98 12.89 17.20
N ASN A 64 -16.82 13.40 17.61
CA ASN A 64 -16.74 14.57 18.47
C ASN A 64 -16.80 15.90 17.68
N LYS A 65 -16.67 15.86 16.35
CA LYS A 65 -17.12 16.95 15.49
C LYS A 65 -18.65 16.90 15.41
N LYS A 66 -19.30 17.48 16.43
CA LYS A 66 -20.67 17.97 16.25
C LYS A 66 -20.68 18.90 15.04
N LYS A 67 -21.64 18.64 14.15
CA LYS A 67 -21.99 19.49 13.01
C LYS A 67 -22.20 20.93 13.44
#